data_AF-A0A4Y6I9P6-F1
#
_entry.id   AF-A0A4Y6I9P6-F1
#
_cell.length_a   1.000
_cell.length_b   1.000
_cell.length_c   1.000
_cell.angle_alpha   90.00
_cell.angle_beta   90.00
_cell.angle_gamma   90.00
#
_symmetry.space_group_name_H-M   'P 1'
#
loop_
_entity.id
_entity.type
_entity.pdbx_description
1 polymer ?
#
loop_
_entity_poly.entity_id
_entity_poly.type
_entity_poly.pdbx_seq_one_letter_code
_entity_poly.pdbx_strand_id
1 'polypeptide(L)'
;MDWLIWVSLGALFIGVWHEMNRFPATNDSILRLQERFDELESENRDLREKVESLDDEVLSLSNEIDKLKDPIYYQAIEDGDGHALYEMDKARGNI
;
A
#
# COMPACT_ATOMS: atom_id res chain seq x y z
N MET A 1 -54.60 11.28 11.57
CA MET A 1 -53.69 10.15 11.33
C MET A 1 -52.23 10.55 11.58
N ASP A 2 -51.80 11.74 11.14
CA ASP A 2 -50.37 12.13 11.20
C ASP A 2 -49.80 12.32 12.61
N TRP A 3 -50.58 12.82 13.57
CA TRP A 3 -50.06 13.10 14.92
C TRP A 3 -49.62 11.83 15.68
N LEU A 4 -50.31 10.70 15.47
CA LEU A 4 -49.94 9.41 16.06
C LEU A 4 -48.64 8.86 15.46
N ILE A 5 -48.38 9.13 14.18
CA ILE A 5 -47.15 8.75 13.50
C ILE A 5 -45.97 9.53 14.10
N TRP A 6 -46.13 10.84 14.32
CA TRP A 6 -45.10 11.67 14.96
C TRP A 6 -44.81 11.27 16.41
N VAL A 7 -45.83 10.89 17.19
CA VAL A 7 -45.64 10.39 18.56
C VAL A 7 -44.95 9.02 18.57
N SER A 8 -45.31 8.13 17.64
CA SER A 8 -44.66 6.82 17.50
C SER A 8 -43.20 6.94 17.06
N LEU A 9 -42.89 7.84 16.13
CA LEU A 9 -41.51 8.17 15.72
C LEU A 9 -40.70 8.75 16.89
N GLY A 10 -41.31 9.65 17.69
CA GLY A 10 -40.67 10.19 18.88
C GLY A 10 -40.36 9.13 19.94
N ALA A 11 -41.29 8.20 20.19
CA ALA A 11 -41.08 7.11 21.13
C ALA A 11 -39.98 6.14 20.69
N LEU A 12 -39.90 5.82 19.40
CA LEU A 12 -38.81 5.02 18.84
C LEU A 12 -37.46 5.73 18.98
N PHE A 13 -37.42 7.03 18.68
CA PHE A 13 -36.20 7.83 18.81
C PHE A 13 -35.72 7.90 20.27
N ILE A 14 -36.64 8.12 21.21
CA ILE A 14 -36.32 8.13 22.65
C ILE A 14 -35.85 6.75 23.13
N GLY A 15 -36.46 5.67 22.63
CA GLY A 15 -36.04 4.30 22.96
C GLY A 15 -34.61 4.00 22.48
N VAL A 16 -34.31 4.33 21.22
CA VAL A 16 -32.95 4.18 20.64
C VAL A 16 -31.94 5.05 21.37
N TRP A 17 -32.29 6.30 21.68
CA TRP A 17 -31.44 7.22 22.44
C TRP A 17 -31.18 6.73 23.86
N HIS A 18 -32.21 6.23 24.54
CA HIS A 18 -32.11 5.68 25.88
C HIS A 18 -31.22 4.42 25.90
N GLU A 19 -31.34 3.55 24.89
CA GLU A 19 -30.52 2.35 24.76
C GLU A 19 -29.05 2.70 24.47
N MET A 20 -28.78 3.65 23.56
CA MET A 20 -27.42 4.18 23.32
C MET A 20 -26.81 4.80 24.58
N ASN A 21 -27.60 5.55 25.36
CA ASN A 21 -27.11 6.20 26.59
C ASN A 21 -26.91 5.20 27.75
N ARG A 22 -27.52 4.00 27.67
CA ARG A 22 -27.40 2.94 28.67
C ARG A 22 -26.17 2.06 28.46
N PHE A 23 -25.56 2.06 27.27
CA PHE A 23 -24.35 1.30 26.97
C PHE A 23 -23.12 2.19 26.76
N PRO A 24 -22.63 2.90 27.79
CA PRO A 24 -21.38 3.67 27.70
C PRO A 24 -20.18 2.78 27.35
N ALA A 25 -20.23 1.49 27.74
CA ALA A 25 -19.22 0.50 27.38
C ALA A 25 -19.17 0.22 25.88
N THR A 26 -20.31 0.28 25.17
CA THR A 26 -20.35 0.10 23.71
C THR A 26 -19.75 1.30 23.00
N ASN A 27 -19.97 2.51 23.50
CA ASN A 27 -19.35 3.71 22.93
C ASN A 27 -17.82 3.73 23.15
N ASP A 28 -17.35 3.40 24.36
CA ASP A 28 -15.90 3.27 24.65
C ASP A 28 -15.26 2.14 23.81
N SER A 29 -15.96 1.01 23.64
CA SER A 29 -15.46 -0.07 22.76
C SER A 29 -15.38 0.33 21.30
N ILE A 30 -16.32 1.14 20.80
CA ILE A 30 -16.33 1.61 19.41
C ILE A 30 -15.19 2.62 19.19
N LEU A 31 -14.98 3.55 20.12
CA LEU A 31 -13.87 4.50 20.06
C LEU A 31 -12.52 3.79 20.05
N ARG A 32 -12.31 2.82 20.94
CA ARG A 32 -11.07 2.02 20.96
C ARG A 32 -10.90 1.16 19.70
N LEU A 33 -12.01 0.68 19.13
CA LEU A 33 -11.96 -0.06 17.87
C LEU A 33 -11.52 0.87 16.72
N GLN A 34 -12.05 2.09 16.70
CA GLN A 34 -11.68 3.11 15.71
C GLN A 34 -10.20 3.50 15.85
N GLU A 35 -9.71 3.76 17.07
CA GLU A 35 -8.29 4.03 17.32
C GLU A 35 -7.39 2.90 16.82
N ARG A 36 -7.77 1.65 17.08
CA ARG A 36 -7.03 0.48 16.57
C ARG A 36 -7.09 0.35 15.06
N PHE A 37 -8.20 0.69 14.43
CA PHE A 37 -8.31 0.69 12.97
C PHE A 37 -7.43 1.77 12.34
N ASP A 38 -7.40 2.96 12.92
CA ASP A 38 -6.56 4.07 12.47
C ASP A 38 -5.07 3.72 12.63
N GLU A 39 -4.69 3.09 13.76
CA GLU A 39 -3.34 2.56 13.99
C GLU A 39 -2.97 1.49 12.96
N LEU A 40 -3.86 0.51 12.73
CA LEU A 40 -3.65 -0.53 11.73
C LEU A 40 -3.50 0.04 10.31
N GLU A 41 -4.29 1.05 9.95
CA GLU A 41 -4.21 1.71 8.66
C GLU A 41 -2.87 2.43 8.49
N SER A 42 -2.41 3.11 9.54
CA SER A 42 -1.11 3.77 9.56
C SER A 42 0.03 2.76 9.41
N GLU A 43 0.02 1.67 10.20
CA GLU A 43 1.04 0.62 10.10
C GLU A 43 1.04 -0.04 8.70
N ASN A 44 -0.14 -0.24 8.11
CA ASN A 44 -0.25 -0.82 6.78
C ASN A 44 0.34 0.11 5.71
N ARG A 45 0.12 1.42 5.84
CA ARG A 45 0.71 2.43 4.96
C ARG A 45 2.24 2.44 5.08
N ASP A 46 2.77 2.46 6.30
CA ASP A 46 4.21 2.41 6.56
C ASP A 46 4.84 1.12 6.02
N LEU A 47 4.18 -0.02 6.20
CA LEU A 47 4.65 -1.30 5.66
C LEU A 47 4.66 -1.29 4.13
N ARG A 48 3.64 -0.71 3.51
CA ARG A 48 3.57 -0.59 2.05
C ARG A 48 4.70 0.28 1.51
N GLU A 49 4.96 1.43 2.12
CA GLU A 49 6.08 2.30 1.73
C GLU A 49 7.43 1.59 1.87
N LYS A 50 7.62 0.81 2.95
CA LYS A 50 8.83 0.00 3.13
C LYS A 50 8.97 -1.09 2.07
N VAL A 51 7.87 -1.73 1.67
CA VAL A 51 7.88 -2.74 0.61
C VAL A 51 8.22 -2.11 -0.74
N GLU A 52 7.64 -0.96 -1.07
CA GLU A 52 7.95 -0.22 -2.30
C GLU A 52 9.43 0.20 -2.31
N SER A 53 9.97 0.73 -1.21
CA SER A 53 11.40 1.05 -1.08
C SER A 53 12.30 -0.18 -1.26
N LEU A 54 11.90 -1.34 -0.73
CA LEU A 54 12.71 -2.56 -0.82
C LEU A 54 12.69 -3.12 -2.26
N ASP A 55 11.58 -2.98 -2.98
CA ASP A 55 11.48 -3.39 -4.39
C ASP A 55 12.43 -2.56 -5.27
N ASP A 56 12.46 -1.24 -5.05
CA ASP A 56 13.38 -0.32 -5.73
C ASP A 56 14.86 -0.67 -5.43
N GLU A 57 15.17 -0.96 -4.16
CA GLU A 57 16.52 -1.39 -3.76
C GLU A 57 16.92 -2.72 -4.41
N VAL A 58 16.01 -3.70 -4.48
CA VAL A 58 16.25 -4.98 -5.13
C VAL A 58 16.48 -4.81 -6.63
N LEU A 59 15.70 -3.96 -7.30
CA LEU A 59 15.90 -3.63 -8.71
C LEU A 59 17.27 -2.95 -8.94
N SER A 60 17.65 -2.01 -8.08
CA SER A 60 18.96 -1.36 -8.16
C SER A 60 20.11 -2.37 -8.01
N LEU A 61 20.03 -3.22 -6.98
CA LEU A 61 21.03 -4.27 -6.74
C LEU A 61 21.09 -5.28 -7.90
N SER A 62 19.94 -5.65 -8.48
CA SER A 62 19.90 -6.53 -9.65
C SER A 62 20.65 -5.91 -10.83
N ASN A 63 20.41 -4.62 -11.10
CA ASN A 63 21.10 -3.90 -12.16
C ASN A 63 22.62 -3.82 -11.89
N GLU A 64 23.03 -3.56 -10.66
CA GLU A 64 24.45 -3.55 -10.28
C GLU A 64 25.11 -4.93 -10.45
N ILE A 65 24.42 -6.00 -10.08
CA ILE A 65 24.90 -7.38 -10.27
C ILE A 65 25.07 -7.68 -11.75
N ASP A 66 24.15 -7.27 -12.60
CA ASP A 66 24.26 -7.53 -14.04
C ASP A 66 25.40 -6.72 -14.67
N LYS A 67 25.62 -5.47 -14.23
CA LYS A 67 26.82 -4.69 -14.58
C LYS A 67 28.11 -5.37 -14.14
N LEU A 68 28.14 -5.97 -12.94
CA LEU A 68 29.31 -6.69 -12.44
C LEU A 68 29.60 -7.98 -13.21
N LYS A 69 28.56 -8.69 -13.66
CA LYS A 69 28.71 -9.90 -14.47
C LYS A 69 29.30 -9.59 -15.85
N ASP A 70 28.98 -8.42 -16.40
CA ASP A 70 29.33 -8.09 -17.78
C ASP A 70 29.66 -6.60 -17.98
N PRO A 71 30.77 -6.12 -17.39
CA PRO A 71 31.06 -4.70 -17.32
C PRO A 71 31.28 -4.08 -18.70
N ILE A 72 31.89 -4.83 -19.64
CA ILE A 72 32.21 -4.31 -20.97
C ILE A 72 30.94 -4.14 -21.81
N TYR A 73 29.99 -5.07 -21.71
CA TYR A 73 28.72 -4.97 -22.40
C TYR A 73 27.89 -3.79 -21.88
N TYR A 74 27.77 -3.65 -20.56
CA TYR A 74 27.03 -2.52 -19.97
C TYR A 74 27.69 -1.17 -20.22
N GLN A 75 29.03 -1.12 -20.27
CA GLN A 75 29.74 0.09 -20.66
C GLN A 75 29.46 0.46 -22.12
N ALA A 76 29.41 -0.52 -23.04
CA ALA A 76 29.03 -0.26 -24.43
C ALA A 76 27.56 0.23 -24.56
N ILE A 77 26.65 -0.21 -23.69
CA ILE A 77 25.29 0.34 -23.60
C ILE A 77 25.32 1.81 -23.16
N GLU A 78 26.08 2.12 -22.10
CA GLU A 78 26.20 3.48 -21.55
C GLU A 78 26.85 4.45 -22.55
N ASP A 79 27.85 3.99 -23.30
CA ASP A 79 28.53 4.75 -24.35
C ASP A 79 27.72 4.84 -25.65
N GLY A 80 26.62 4.08 -25.77
CA GLY A 80 25.80 3.99 -26.98
C GLY A 80 26.54 3.36 -28.17
N ASP A 81 27.58 2.57 -27.93
CA ASP A 81 28.39 1.93 -28.96
C ASP A 81 27.70 0.67 -29.49
N GLY A 82 26.78 0.88 -30.43
CA GLY A 82 26.07 -0.20 -31.11
C GLY A 82 26.97 -1.15 -31.90
N HIS A 83 28.17 -0.71 -32.32
CA HIS A 83 29.10 -1.60 -33.02
C HIS A 83 29.76 -2.58 -32.06
N ALA A 84 30.22 -2.09 -30.90
CA ALA A 84 30.75 -2.95 -29.84
C ALA A 84 29.70 -3.96 -29.35
N LEU A 85 28.44 -3.53 -29.15
CA LEU A 85 27.34 -4.43 -28.77
C LEU A 85 27.09 -5.51 -29.82
N TYR A 86 27.08 -5.15 -31.10
CA TYR A 86 26.89 -6.10 -32.20
C TYR A 86 28.02 -7.16 -32.26
N GLU A 87 29.28 -6.74 -32.15
CA GLU A 87 30.41 -7.68 -32.16
C GLU A 87 30.39 -8.59 -30.93
N MET A 88 29.97 -8.08 -29.76
CA MET A 88 29.79 -8.89 -28.55
C MET A 88 28.68 -9.93 -28.70
N ASP A 89 27.51 -9.54 -29.24
CA ASP A 89 26.41 -10.47 -29.46
C ASP A 89 26.74 -11.55 -30.49
N LYS A 90 27.46 -11.17 -31.56
CA LYS A 90 28.00 -12.12 -32.53
C LYS A 90 29.02 -13.07 -31.90
N ALA A 91 29.93 -12.59 -31.06
CA ALA A 91 30.91 -13.43 -30.36
C ALA A 91 30.25 -14.41 -29.38
N ARG A 92 29.10 -14.06 -28.82
CA ARG A 92 28.28 -14.90 -27.93
C ARG A 92 27.36 -15.87 -28.69
N GLY A 93 27.22 -15.71 -30.00
CA GLY A 93 26.32 -16.52 -30.83
C GLY A 93 24.84 -16.18 -30.65
N ASN A 94 24.54 -14.97 -30.17
CA ASN A 94 23.16 -14.48 -30.04
C ASN A 94 22.56 -14.08 -31.41
N ILE A 95 23.42 -13.80 -32.39
CA ILE A 95 23.12 -13.41 -33.77
C ILE A 95 24.15 -13.98 -34.74
#